data_AF-A0A4U3LLF1-F1
#
_entry.id   AF-A0A4U3LLF1-F1
#
_cell.length_a   1.000
_cell.length_b   1.000
_cell.length_c   1.000
_cell.angle_alpha   90.00
_cell.angle_beta   90.00
_cell.angle_gamma   90.00
#
_symmetry.space_group_name_H-M   'P 1'
#
loop_
_entity.id
_entity.type
_entity.pdbx_description
1 polymer ?
#
loop_
_entity_poly.entity_id
_entity_poly.type
_entity_poly.pdbx_seq_one_letter_code
_entity_poly.pdbx_strand_id
1 'polypeptide(L)'
;MIPQPTAQQALADETFLLAADATIGLDDPSAQLIADRFAAQLRRSTGYDLPVRDGTGTITLSVNGPESLGAEGYELRADASGVTITAATAEGLFRGVTTLRQLLPAKAEADSQQDGPWEIAGTTISDSPRYEYRGMMLDVSRHFFTVDQVKRVIDLLSLYKINRLHLHLSDDQGWRIQVDSWPNLTAHGGSLQVGGGEGGSYSKAEYADLVQYAAEHYITVVPEIDTPGHTNAALASYAELNKGDQAPELYTETEVGFSSFAIDKDVTYAFLDDVFREVAEQTPGELLHLGGDEAHSTEHTDYLTFVAKATELVVKNGKRVMGWHEIADGPLPADTVVQYWGTEDPKAQVLAQKAVEQGASLVLSPANRAYLDMKYDASTELGLDWAGLVSVEQSYSWNPATLVPGVPASAIIGVEAPLWTETVDDVSKIEYLVFPRLPGIAELGWSQESALDWTAYRDRLAEQGPRWEVLGVNFYRAPEIDWR
;
A
#
# COMPACT_ATOMS: atom_id res chain seq x y z
N MET A 1 10.99 16.73 -4.05
CA MET A 1 10.92 15.41 -3.38
C MET A 1 9.50 15.20 -2.88
N ILE A 2 9.00 13.98 -2.96
CA ILE A 2 7.69 13.55 -2.44
C ILE A 2 7.89 12.24 -1.68
N PRO A 3 7.45 12.10 -0.42
CA PRO A 3 6.86 13.14 0.42
C PRO A 3 7.78 14.33 0.74
N GLN A 4 7.19 15.47 1.06
CA GLN A 4 7.92 16.63 1.59
C GLN A 4 8.47 16.33 2.99
N PRO A 5 9.79 16.48 3.22
CA PRO A 5 10.38 16.13 4.51
C PRO A 5 9.94 17.09 5.62
N THR A 6 9.97 16.61 6.88
CA THR A 6 9.67 17.43 8.07
C THR A 6 10.53 18.70 8.13
N ALA A 7 11.83 18.60 7.86
CA ALA A 7 12.72 19.74 7.75
C ALA A 7 13.76 19.53 6.64
N GLN A 8 13.98 20.57 5.84
CA GLN A 8 15.05 20.63 4.85
C GLN A 8 15.71 22.01 4.88
N GLN A 9 17.03 22.03 4.86
CA GLN A 9 17.82 23.25 4.76
C GLN A 9 18.89 23.09 3.67
N ALA A 10 18.90 24.03 2.73
CA ALA A 10 19.98 24.11 1.73
C ALA A 10 21.29 24.54 2.39
N LEU A 11 22.38 23.88 2.02
CA LEU A 11 23.74 24.28 2.34
C LEU A 11 24.27 25.09 1.15
N ALA A 12 24.31 26.42 1.30
CA ALA A 12 24.75 27.31 0.24
C ALA A 12 26.19 27.00 -0.19
N ASP A 13 26.44 27.07 -1.51
CA ASP A 13 27.75 26.82 -2.15
C ASP A 13 28.33 25.40 -1.97
N GLU A 14 27.53 24.47 -1.45
CA GLU A 14 27.89 23.05 -1.32
C GLU A 14 27.26 22.23 -2.46
N THR A 15 28.02 21.31 -3.05
CA THR A 15 27.51 20.35 -4.04
C THR A 15 28.28 19.06 -3.90
N PHE A 16 27.54 17.97 -3.69
CA PHE A 16 28.10 16.63 -3.71
C PHE A 16 28.16 16.13 -5.15
N LEU A 17 29.30 15.57 -5.55
CA LEU A 17 29.49 14.91 -6.85
C LEU A 17 29.87 13.45 -6.62
N LEU A 18 29.03 12.53 -7.09
CA LEU A 18 29.36 11.11 -7.08
C LEU A 18 30.41 10.81 -8.17
N ALA A 19 31.63 10.49 -7.74
CA ALA A 19 32.75 10.13 -8.60
C ALA A 19 32.91 8.61 -8.75
N ALA A 20 33.71 8.18 -9.73
CA ALA A 20 33.90 6.76 -10.06
C ALA A 20 34.57 5.93 -8.95
N ASP A 21 35.31 6.58 -8.05
CA ASP A 21 35.97 5.97 -6.88
C ASP A 21 35.11 6.01 -5.61
N ALA A 22 33.85 6.45 -5.70
CA ALA A 22 32.95 6.52 -4.57
C ALA A 22 32.68 5.14 -3.96
N THR A 23 32.52 5.11 -2.64
CA THR A 23 32.22 3.89 -1.87
C THR A 23 31.00 4.09 -1.00
N ILE A 24 30.28 3.01 -0.69
CA ILE A 24 29.20 3.02 0.29
C ILE A 24 29.72 2.39 1.60
N GLY A 25 29.72 3.16 2.68
CA GLY A 25 30.12 2.74 4.02
C GLY A 25 28.92 2.41 4.89
N LEU A 26 29.04 1.41 5.75
CA LEU A 26 28.04 1.07 6.78
C LEU A 26 28.68 0.70 8.12
N ASP A 27 28.00 0.99 9.22
CA ASP A 27 28.48 0.69 10.58
C ASP A 27 27.78 -0.50 11.26
N ASP A 28 26.72 -1.04 10.65
CA ASP A 28 25.95 -2.16 11.17
C ASP A 28 25.46 -3.10 10.04
N PRO A 29 25.57 -4.44 10.20
CA PRO A 29 25.14 -5.40 9.19
C PRO A 29 23.66 -5.31 8.78
N SER A 30 22.78 -4.75 9.61
CA SER A 30 21.37 -4.53 9.25
C SER A 30 21.19 -3.57 8.07
N ALA A 31 22.18 -2.72 7.78
CA ALA A 31 22.18 -1.82 6.62
C ALA A 31 22.68 -2.48 5.33
N GLN A 32 23.22 -3.71 5.39
CA GLN A 32 23.90 -4.38 4.26
C GLN A 32 23.00 -4.52 3.04
N LEU A 33 21.76 -5.03 3.22
CA LEU A 33 20.82 -5.22 2.12
C LEU A 33 20.46 -3.89 1.43
N ILE A 34 20.30 -2.82 2.22
CA ILE A 34 19.98 -1.47 1.73
C ILE A 34 21.15 -0.94 0.90
N ALA A 35 22.37 -1.04 1.43
CA ALA A 35 23.59 -0.62 0.75
C ALA A 35 23.81 -1.37 -0.56
N ASP A 36 23.64 -2.70 -0.55
CA ASP A 36 23.85 -3.55 -1.73
C ASP A 36 22.83 -3.25 -2.83
N ARG A 37 21.55 -3.06 -2.48
CA ARG A 37 20.51 -2.69 -3.45
C ARG A 37 20.74 -1.31 -4.05
N PHE A 38 21.08 -0.34 -3.20
CA PHE A 38 21.36 1.00 -3.67
C PHE A 38 22.62 1.03 -4.56
N ALA A 39 23.69 0.32 -4.18
CA ALA A 39 24.87 0.15 -5.02
C ALA A 39 24.52 -0.53 -6.35
N ALA A 40 23.73 -1.62 -6.33
CA ALA A 40 23.30 -2.32 -7.54
C ALA A 40 22.48 -1.42 -8.47
N GLN A 41 21.60 -0.58 -7.93
CA GLN A 41 20.83 0.38 -8.71
C GLN A 41 21.73 1.45 -9.34
N LEU A 42 22.63 2.06 -8.57
CA LEU A 42 23.54 3.06 -9.10
C LEU A 42 24.58 2.48 -10.07
N ARG A 43 25.05 1.25 -9.88
CA ARG A 43 25.96 0.56 -10.82
C ARG A 43 25.39 0.50 -12.23
N ARG A 44 24.07 0.24 -12.37
CA ARG A 44 23.40 0.17 -13.68
C ARG A 44 23.48 1.50 -14.42
N SER A 45 23.14 2.60 -13.76
CA SER A 45 23.08 3.92 -14.37
C SER A 45 24.42 4.64 -14.46
N THR A 46 25.32 4.45 -13.49
CA THR A 46 26.61 5.14 -13.44
C THR A 46 27.75 4.39 -14.12
N GLY A 47 27.69 3.05 -14.13
CA GLY A 47 28.83 2.19 -14.51
C GLY A 47 29.98 2.18 -13.49
N TYR A 48 29.80 2.76 -12.30
CA TYR A 48 30.82 2.79 -11.24
C TYR A 48 30.79 1.52 -10.38
N ASP A 49 31.94 1.13 -9.81
CA ASP A 49 32.04 -0.09 -8.99
C ASP A 49 31.26 0.00 -7.67
N LEU A 50 31.24 1.19 -7.03
CA LEU A 50 30.53 1.49 -5.78
C LEU A 50 30.64 0.37 -4.72
N PRO A 51 31.85 -0.01 -4.28
CA PRO A 51 32.00 -1.08 -3.31
C PRO A 51 31.32 -0.72 -1.98
N VAL A 52 30.61 -1.69 -1.42
CA VAL A 52 30.03 -1.62 -0.07
C VAL A 52 31.07 -2.15 0.91
N ARG A 53 31.34 -1.39 1.98
CA ARG A 53 32.37 -1.72 2.98
C ARG A 53 31.96 -1.29 4.39
N ASP A 54 32.59 -1.92 5.38
CA ASP A 54 32.47 -1.49 6.77
C ASP A 54 33.12 -0.13 6.99
N GLY A 55 32.52 0.68 7.86
CA GLY A 55 32.99 2.00 8.27
C GLY A 55 32.52 3.13 7.35
N THR A 56 33.35 4.16 7.21
CA THR A 56 32.99 5.37 6.46
C THR A 56 33.22 5.21 4.95
N GLY A 57 32.31 5.80 4.18
CA GLY A 57 32.41 5.88 2.73
C GLY A 57 32.08 7.28 2.22
N THR A 58 32.19 7.47 0.90
CA THR A 58 31.68 8.67 0.20
C THR A 58 30.19 8.87 0.45
N ILE A 59 29.44 7.76 0.50
CA ILE A 59 28.09 7.68 1.05
C ILE A 59 28.17 6.80 2.30
N THR A 60 27.68 7.27 3.44
CA THR A 60 27.71 6.52 4.71
C THR A 60 26.30 6.30 5.22
N LEU A 61 25.94 5.04 5.52
CA LEU A 61 24.68 4.65 6.15
C LEU A 61 24.96 4.21 7.58
N SER A 62 24.29 4.81 8.56
CA SER A 62 24.58 4.57 9.97
C SER A 62 23.32 4.40 10.82
N VAL A 63 23.24 3.32 11.60
CA VAL A 63 22.14 3.10 12.56
C VAL A 63 22.34 3.83 13.89
N ASN A 64 23.33 4.72 13.97
CA ASN A 64 23.61 5.56 15.13
C ASN A 64 22.94 6.94 15.04
N GLY A 65 21.72 7.00 14.48
CA GLY A 65 20.92 8.21 14.38
C GLY A 65 20.03 8.47 15.61
N PRO A 66 19.30 9.59 15.62
CA PRO A 66 18.49 10.00 16.76
C PRO A 66 17.23 9.12 16.94
N GLU A 67 17.10 8.45 18.09
CA GLU A 67 15.89 7.69 18.49
C GLU A 67 14.62 8.56 18.52
N SER A 68 14.77 9.88 18.72
CA SER A 68 13.64 10.82 18.74
C SER A 68 12.88 10.94 17.42
N LEU A 69 13.44 10.44 16.31
CA LEU A 69 12.76 10.41 15.01
C LEU A 69 11.99 9.09 14.77
N GLY A 70 12.02 8.16 15.74
CA GLY A 70 11.31 6.89 15.67
C GLY A 70 11.96 5.87 14.73
N ALA A 71 11.24 4.76 14.49
CA ALA A 71 11.77 3.65 13.70
C ALA A 71 12.02 4.01 12.23
N GLU A 72 11.18 4.85 11.64
CA GLU A 72 11.22 5.19 10.22
C GLU A 72 11.94 6.52 9.92
N GLY A 73 12.30 7.27 10.95
CA GLY A 73 12.91 8.59 10.80
C GLY A 73 14.41 8.52 10.56
N TYR A 74 14.94 9.56 9.92
CA TYR A 74 16.34 9.67 9.56
C TYR A 74 16.80 11.12 9.47
N GLU A 75 18.11 11.30 9.55
CA GLU A 75 18.79 12.52 9.13
C GLU A 75 19.64 12.22 7.89
N LEU A 76 19.63 13.13 6.92
CA LEU A 76 20.46 13.06 5.73
C LEU A 76 21.23 14.37 5.58
N ARG A 77 22.53 14.28 5.34
CA ARG A 77 23.37 15.42 4.97
C ARG A 77 24.12 15.10 3.69
N ALA A 78 24.04 15.99 2.70
CA ALA A 78 24.85 15.96 1.50
C ALA A 78 25.61 17.29 1.37
N ASP A 79 26.93 17.22 1.23
CA ASP A 79 27.80 18.38 0.99
C ASP A 79 29.01 17.96 0.13
N ALA A 80 29.96 18.88 -0.13
CA ALA A 80 31.10 18.57 -1.00
C ALA A 80 32.00 17.43 -0.48
N SER A 81 31.89 17.04 0.80
CA SER A 81 32.69 15.96 1.39
C SER A 81 32.05 14.58 1.24
N GLY A 82 30.74 14.50 1.07
CA GLY A 82 30.03 13.22 1.00
C GLY A 82 28.54 13.31 1.28
N VAL A 83 27.93 12.13 1.41
CA VAL A 83 26.56 11.95 1.88
C VAL A 83 26.57 11.08 3.14
N THR A 84 25.87 11.50 4.17
CA THR A 84 25.65 10.70 5.39
C THR A 84 24.16 10.59 5.64
N ILE A 85 23.69 9.36 5.88
CA ILE A 85 22.34 9.06 6.33
C ILE A 85 22.46 8.36 7.68
N THR A 86 21.84 8.93 8.72
CA THR A 86 21.78 8.33 10.05
C THR A 86 20.34 8.10 10.45
N ALA A 87 20.02 6.94 11.03
CA ALA A 87 18.70 6.62 11.56
C ALA A 87 18.82 5.75 12.82
N ALA A 88 17.76 5.63 13.60
CA ALA A 88 17.76 4.73 14.76
C ALA A 88 17.62 3.24 14.37
N THR A 89 17.13 2.95 13.16
CA THR A 89 16.93 1.59 12.65
C THR A 89 17.30 1.51 11.17
N ALA A 90 17.44 0.28 10.67
CA ALA A 90 17.62 0.04 9.25
C ALA A 90 16.40 0.47 8.39
N GLU A 91 15.19 0.50 8.96
CA GLU A 91 14.01 1.03 8.26
C GLU A 91 14.17 2.53 7.98
N GLY A 92 14.56 3.31 8.98
CA GLY A 92 14.84 4.74 8.78
C GLY A 92 15.96 4.99 7.77
N LEU A 93 17.01 4.15 7.75
CA LEU A 93 18.03 4.20 6.70
C LEU A 93 17.45 3.97 5.30
N PHE A 94 16.56 2.99 5.16
CA PHE A 94 15.88 2.72 3.90
C PHE A 94 15.05 3.94 3.44
N ARG A 95 14.29 4.57 4.35
CA ARG A 95 13.53 5.80 4.05
C ARG A 95 14.45 6.95 3.63
N GLY A 96 15.63 7.07 4.27
CA GLY A 96 16.64 8.06 3.90
C GLY A 96 17.27 7.82 2.54
N VAL A 97 17.55 6.55 2.18
CA VAL A 97 18.04 6.17 0.86
C VAL A 97 16.99 6.44 -0.22
N THR A 98 15.69 6.24 0.07
CA THR A 98 14.60 6.66 -0.84
C THR A 98 14.64 8.15 -1.13
N THR A 99 14.91 8.99 -0.12
CA THR A 99 15.11 10.44 -0.33
C THR A 99 16.37 10.75 -1.13
N LEU A 100 17.49 10.06 -0.86
CA LEU A 100 18.73 10.21 -1.61
C LEU A 100 18.54 9.91 -3.10
N ARG A 101 17.78 8.87 -3.44
CA ARG A 101 17.41 8.55 -4.82
C ARG A 101 16.69 9.70 -5.50
N GLN A 102 15.80 10.41 -4.80
CA GLN A 102 15.08 11.56 -5.34
C GLN A 102 15.94 12.83 -5.46
N LEU A 103 16.97 12.97 -4.63
CA LEU A 103 17.95 14.05 -4.74
C LEU A 103 18.89 13.87 -5.93
N LEU A 104 19.18 12.62 -6.31
CA LEU A 104 19.93 12.32 -7.53
C LEU A 104 19.10 12.65 -8.80
N PRO A 105 19.77 12.99 -9.92
CA PRO A 105 19.10 13.20 -11.19
C PRO A 105 18.25 11.99 -11.61
N ALA A 106 17.13 12.20 -12.29
CA ALA A 106 16.21 11.14 -12.72
C ALA A 106 16.91 9.98 -13.45
N LYS A 107 17.91 10.29 -14.28
CA LYS A 107 18.75 9.31 -15.00
C LYS A 107 19.49 8.32 -14.08
N ALA A 108 19.58 8.57 -12.76
CA ALA A 108 20.14 7.62 -11.81
C ALA A 108 19.30 6.34 -11.72
N GLU A 109 18.01 6.41 -12.02
CA GLU A 109 17.11 5.26 -12.02
C GLU A 109 17.22 4.39 -13.29
N ALA A 110 18.01 4.82 -14.28
CA ALA A 110 18.13 4.11 -15.55
C ALA A 110 18.66 2.68 -15.36
N ASP A 111 18.18 1.77 -16.20
CA ASP A 111 18.60 0.37 -16.26
C ASP A 111 19.93 0.17 -17.04
N SER A 112 20.44 1.26 -17.63
CA SER A 112 21.60 1.29 -18.50
C SER A 112 22.47 2.51 -18.21
N GLN A 113 23.76 2.40 -18.53
CA GLN A 113 24.74 3.44 -18.22
C GLN A 113 24.40 4.77 -18.90
N GLN A 114 24.48 5.85 -18.13
CA GLN A 114 24.22 7.23 -18.54
C GLN A 114 25.47 8.09 -18.32
N ASP A 115 25.57 9.16 -19.09
CA ASP A 115 26.59 10.18 -18.84
C ASP A 115 26.29 10.94 -17.55
N GLY A 116 27.33 11.31 -16.81
CA GLY A 116 27.24 12.22 -15.66
C GLY A 116 26.84 13.66 -16.07
N PRO A 117 26.93 14.63 -15.14
CA PRO A 117 27.35 14.48 -13.76
C PRO A 117 26.26 13.83 -12.88
N TRP A 118 26.68 13.36 -11.71
CA TRP A 118 25.85 12.73 -10.67
C TRP A 118 25.87 13.63 -9.43
N GLU A 119 25.15 14.75 -9.53
CA GLU A 119 25.23 15.84 -8.56
C GLU A 119 24.03 15.87 -7.61
N ILE A 120 24.29 16.27 -6.37
CA ILE A 120 23.28 16.59 -5.38
C ILE A 120 23.61 17.97 -4.81
N ALA A 121 22.64 18.88 -4.86
CA ALA A 121 22.78 20.18 -4.21
C ALA A 121 22.91 20.01 -2.70
N GLY A 122 23.81 20.79 -2.08
CA GLY A 122 24.09 20.69 -0.65
C GLY A 122 22.83 20.86 0.20
N THR A 123 22.56 19.90 1.09
CA THR A 123 21.33 19.91 1.89
C THR A 123 21.52 19.14 3.21
N THR A 124 20.78 19.57 4.23
CA THR A 124 20.49 18.76 5.42
C THR A 124 18.99 18.51 5.50
N ILE A 125 18.61 17.29 5.86
CA ILE A 125 17.23 16.84 6.00
C ILE A 125 17.10 16.12 7.34
N SER A 126 16.05 16.41 8.09
CA SER A 126 15.61 15.63 9.25
C SER A 126 14.14 15.31 9.02
N ASP A 127 13.81 14.03 9.01
CA ASP A 127 12.55 13.56 8.46
C ASP A 127 12.00 12.35 9.22
N SER A 128 10.68 12.28 9.34
CA SER A 128 9.95 11.24 10.06
C SER A 128 8.47 11.29 9.66
N PRO A 129 7.76 10.15 9.62
CA PRO A 129 6.37 10.13 9.20
C PRO A 129 5.44 10.81 10.20
N ARG A 130 4.35 11.42 9.70
CA ARG A 130 3.20 11.90 10.49
C ARG A 130 2.36 10.75 11.03
N TYR A 131 2.12 9.73 10.20
CA TYR A 131 1.27 8.58 10.49
C TYR A 131 2.04 7.27 10.34
N GLU A 132 1.75 6.30 11.20
CA GLU A 132 2.41 4.99 11.18
C GLU A 132 1.91 4.08 10.05
N TYR A 133 0.67 4.26 9.58
CA TYR A 133 0.07 3.46 8.51
C TYR A 133 0.04 4.24 7.20
N ARG A 134 0.74 3.75 6.17
CA ARG A 134 0.74 4.36 4.83
C ARG A 134 0.64 3.24 3.82
N GLY A 135 -0.58 2.98 3.39
CA GLY A 135 -0.93 1.82 2.58
C GLY A 135 -1.22 2.12 1.12
N MET A 136 -1.07 1.08 0.31
CA MET A 136 -1.74 0.94 -0.98
C MET A 136 -2.38 -0.46 -0.99
N MET A 137 -3.64 -0.53 -1.39
CA MET A 137 -4.30 -1.81 -1.61
C MET A 137 -4.24 -2.18 -3.09
N LEU A 138 -3.87 -3.42 -3.39
CA LEU A 138 -3.99 -4.00 -4.72
C LEU A 138 -5.04 -5.10 -4.70
N ASP A 139 -6.12 -4.89 -5.44
CA ASP A 139 -7.07 -5.94 -5.79
C ASP A 139 -6.44 -6.91 -6.79
N VAL A 140 -6.31 -8.17 -6.36
CA VAL A 140 -5.84 -9.26 -7.21
C VAL A 140 -6.94 -10.29 -7.47
N SER A 141 -8.15 -10.02 -6.95
CA SER A 141 -9.33 -10.85 -7.07
C SER A 141 -10.08 -10.58 -8.37
N ARG A 142 -10.33 -9.31 -8.74
CA ARG A 142 -11.07 -8.97 -9.97
C ARG A 142 -10.25 -9.33 -11.21
N HIS A 143 -8.97 -8.99 -11.24
CA HIS A 143 -7.99 -9.56 -12.17
C HIS A 143 -6.75 -10.02 -11.40
N PHE A 144 -6.23 -11.19 -11.76
CA PHE A 144 -5.05 -11.75 -11.09
C PHE A 144 -3.75 -11.15 -11.64
N PHE A 145 -2.81 -10.88 -10.74
CA PHE A 145 -1.47 -10.42 -11.06
C PHE A 145 -0.44 -11.42 -10.55
N THR A 146 0.55 -11.74 -11.38
CA THR A 146 1.63 -12.67 -11.02
C THR A 146 2.54 -12.09 -9.94
N VAL A 147 3.34 -12.96 -9.31
CA VAL A 147 4.33 -12.56 -8.29
C VAL A 147 5.24 -11.43 -8.79
N ASP A 148 5.79 -11.54 -10.01
CA ASP A 148 6.69 -10.52 -10.55
C ASP A 148 5.99 -9.17 -10.79
N GLN A 149 4.70 -9.20 -11.17
CA GLN A 149 3.90 -7.98 -11.34
C GLN A 149 3.63 -7.30 -9.99
N VAL A 150 3.32 -8.06 -8.94
CA VAL A 150 3.16 -7.51 -7.58
C VAL A 150 4.49 -7.01 -7.02
N LYS A 151 5.62 -7.68 -7.30
CA LYS A 151 6.96 -7.20 -6.96
C LYS A 151 7.28 -5.86 -7.64
N ARG A 152 6.89 -5.68 -8.91
CA ARG A 152 6.98 -4.39 -9.59
C ARG A 152 6.17 -3.31 -8.88
N VAL A 153 4.96 -3.62 -8.40
CA VAL A 153 4.18 -2.68 -7.58
C VAL A 153 4.94 -2.33 -6.30
N ILE A 154 5.44 -3.30 -5.55
CA ILE A 154 6.24 -3.10 -4.32
C ILE A 154 7.43 -2.16 -4.57
N ASP A 155 8.16 -2.34 -5.67
CA ASP A 155 9.27 -1.46 -6.04
C ASP A 155 8.81 0.00 -6.19
N LEU A 156 7.68 0.22 -6.86
CA LEU A 156 7.11 1.56 -7.10
C LEU A 156 6.56 2.19 -5.81
N LEU A 157 5.90 1.42 -4.94
CA LEU A 157 5.42 1.88 -3.63
C LEU A 157 6.60 2.36 -2.76
N SER A 158 7.72 1.64 -2.81
CA SER A 158 8.91 1.93 -2.00
C SER A 158 9.55 3.30 -2.29
N LEU A 159 9.34 3.85 -3.49
CA LEU A 159 9.81 5.19 -3.89
C LEU A 159 9.16 6.32 -3.10
N TYR A 160 7.99 6.05 -2.52
CA TYR A 160 7.16 7.05 -1.85
C TYR A 160 6.95 6.76 -0.35
N LYS A 161 7.77 5.86 0.23
CA LYS A 161 7.75 5.55 1.67
C LYS A 161 6.42 4.96 2.17
N ILE A 162 5.66 4.34 1.26
CA ILE A 162 4.58 3.41 1.60
C ILE A 162 5.18 2.26 2.43
N ASN A 163 4.49 1.85 3.48
CA ASN A 163 4.95 0.82 4.42
C ASN A 163 3.93 -0.29 4.66
N ARG A 164 2.78 -0.25 3.97
CA ARG A 164 1.77 -1.30 3.97
C ARG A 164 1.37 -1.64 2.53
N LEU A 165 1.30 -2.93 2.23
CA LEU A 165 0.69 -3.44 1.01
C LEU A 165 -0.51 -4.27 1.43
N HIS A 166 -1.70 -3.72 1.23
CA HIS A 166 -2.94 -4.43 1.45
C HIS A 166 -3.24 -5.27 0.20
N LEU A 167 -3.33 -6.58 0.33
CA LEU A 167 -3.70 -7.48 -0.77
C LEU A 167 -5.13 -7.94 -0.56
N HIS A 168 -6.02 -7.53 -1.45
CA HIS A 168 -7.40 -8.02 -1.51
C HIS A 168 -7.41 -9.35 -2.27
N LEU A 169 -7.41 -10.46 -1.51
CA LEU A 169 -7.08 -11.81 -2.00
C LEU A 169 -8.30 -12.68 -2.30
N SER A 170 -9.50 -12.26 -1.91
CA SER A 170 -10.72 -12.98 -2.25
C SER A 170 -11.86 -12.02 -2.51
N ASP A 171 -12.61 -12.28 -3.58
CA ASP A 171 -13.84 -11.58 -3.93
C ASP A 171 -14.79 -12.54 -4.66
N ASP A 172 -15.87 -12.02 -5.24
CA ASP A 172 -16.85 -12.75 -6.01
C ASP A 172 -16.27 -13.41 -7.27
N GLN A 173 -15.31 -12.74 -7.93
CA GLN A 173 -14.71 -13.22 -9.19
C GLN A 173 -13.48 -14.12 -8.99
N GLY A 174 -12.94 -14.23 -7.78
CA GLY A 174 -11.64 -14.87 -7.60
C GLY A 174 -11.23 -15.13 -6.17
N TRP A 175 -10.63 -16.30 -5.93
CA TRP A 175 -9.91 -16.61 -4.70
C TRP A 175 -8.42 -16.87 -4.98
N ARG A 176 -7.54 -16.09 -4.34
CA ARG A 176 -6.16 -15.89 -4.81
C ARG A 176 -5.08 -16.41 -3.88
N ILE A 177 -5.41 -17.03 -2.76
CA ILE A 177 -4.42 -17.56 -1.81
C ILE A 177 -4.68 -19.01 -1.44
N GLN A 178 -3.64 -19.85 -1.46
CA GLN A 178 -3.79 -21.26 -1.11
C GLN A 178 -4.15 -21.48 0.37
N VAL A 179 -5.20 -22.28 0.59
CA VAL A 179 -5.63 -22.80 1.89
C VAL A 179 -5.73 -24.33 1.77
N ASP A 180 -4.88 -25.06 2.49
CA ASP A 180 -4.72 -26.51 2.29
C ASP A 180 -5.94 -27.30 2.78
N SER A 181 -6.61 -26.83 3.82
CA SER A 181 -7.87 -27.38 4.31
C SER A 181 -9.03 -27.24 3.31
N TRP A 182 -8.94 -26.27 2.38
CA TRP A 182 -9.99 -25.95 1.41
C TRP A 182 -9.41 -25.79 -0.03
N PRO A 183 -8.88 -26.87 -0.62
CA PRO A 183 -8.08 -26.78 -1.85
C PRO A 183 -8.84 -26.33 -3.11
N ASN A 184 -10.17 -26.45 -3.15
CA ASN A 184 -10.96 -25.97 -4.30
C ASN A 184 -11.07 -24.45 -4.34
N LEU A 185 -10.75 -23.74 -3.26
CA LEU A 185 -10.74 -22.28 -3.27
C LEU A 185 -9.83 -21.75 -4.37
N THR A 186 -8.60 -22.26 -4.47
CA THR A 186 -7.68 -21.89 -5.55
C THR A 186 -7.89 -22.72 -6.81
N ALA A 187 -8.11 -24.04 -6.69
CA ALA A 187 -8.23 -24.92 -7.86
C ALA A 187 -9.50 -24.66 -8.70
N HIS A 188 -10.58 -24.18 -8.08
CA HIS A 188 -11.84 -23.83 -8.75
C HIS A 188 -12.14 -22.34 -8.63
N GLY A 189 -12.24 -21.79 -7.41
CA GLY A 189 -12.55 -20.37 -7.16
C GLY A 189 -11.51 -19.39 -7.70
N GLY A 190 -10.26 -19.83 -7.88
CA GLY A 190 -9.18 -19.05 -8.50
C GLY A 190 -9.08 -19.19 -10.01
N SER A 191 -9.87 -20.07 -10.65
CA SER A 191 -9.66 -20.45 -12.05
C SER A 191 -10.06 -19.39 -13.08
N LEU A 192 -10.95 -18.47 -12.70
CA LEU A 192 -11.43 -17.38 -13.55
C LEU A 192 -11.18 -16.02 -12.87
N GLN A 193 -11.54 -14.97 -13.60
CA GLN A 193 -11.51 -13.57 -13.17
C GLN A 193 -12.57 -12.77 -13.97
N VAL A 194 -12.65 -11.46 -13.76
CA VAL A 194 -13.53 -10.56 -14.54
C VAL A 194 -13.31 -10.77 -16.05
N GLY A 195 -14.40 -10.77 -16.81
CA GLY A 195 -14.38 -11.00 -18.26
C GLY A 195 -14.19 -12.47 -18.68
N GLY A 196 -14.03 -13.40 -17.73
CA GLY A 196 -13.95 -14.84 -18.00
C GLY A 196 -12.59 -15.30 -18.54
N GLY A 197 -11.55 -14.48 -18.42
CA GLY A 197 -10.17 -14.88 -18.68
C GLY A 197 -9.65 -15.90 -17.66
N GLU A 198 -8.50 -16.52 -17.96
CA GLU A 198 -7.80 -17.35 -16.98
C GLU A 198 -7.43 -16.48 -15.77
N GLY A 199 -7.83 -16.94 -14.58
CA GLY A 199 -7.47 -16.30 -13.32
C GLY A 199 -6.09 -16.75 -12.83
N GLY A 200 -5.99 -16.99 -11.55
CA GLY A 200 -4.80 -17.49 -10.88
C GLY A 200 -4.93 -17.42 -9.37
N SER A 201 -3.88 -17.89 -8.70
CA SER A 201 -3.74 -17.81 -7.24
C SER A 201 -2.27 -17.97 -6.87
N TYR A 202 -1.90 -17.51 -5.68
CA TYR A 202 -0.59 -17.72 -5.10
C TYR A 202 -0.58 -19.03 -4.31
N SER A 203 0.37 -19.89 -4.63
CA SER A 203 0.76 -20.97 -3.71
C SER A 203 1.35 -20.38 -2.42
N LYS A 204 1.42 -21.19 -1.36
CA LYS A 204 2.05 -20.76 -0.09
C LYS A 204 3.49 -20.28 -0.29
N ALA A 205 4.22 -20.87 -1.24
CA ALA A 205 5.60 -20.48 -1.57
C ALA A 205 5.67 -19.14 -2.30
N GLU A 206 4.79 -18.91 -3.27
CA GLU A 206 4.70 -17.63 -3.99
C GLU A 206 4.26 -16.48 -3.08
N TYR A 207 3.27 -16.73 -2.21
CA TYR A 207 2.84 -15.74 -1.23
C TYR A 207 3.95 -15.43 -0.21
N ALA A 208 4.68 -16.45 0.28
CA ALA A 208 5.84 -16.24 1.14
C ALA A 208 6.96 -15.44 0.46
N ASP A 209 7.21 -15.66 -0.83
CA ASP A 209 8.15 -14.88 -1.63
C ASP A 209 7.71 -13.41 -1.78
N LEU A 210 6.41 -13.16 -1.99
CA LEU A 210 5.85 -11.79 -2.00
C LEU A 210 6.01 -11.10 -0.65
N VAL A 211 5.64 -11.77 0.44
CA VAL A 211 5.78 -11.26 1.81
C VAL A 211 7.23 -10.93 2.12
N GLN A 212 8.16 -11.82 1.77
CA GLN A 212 9.59 -11.59 1.96
C GLN A 212 10.07 -10.38 1.14
N TYR A 213 9.70 -10.30 -0.13
CA TYR A 213 10.11 -9.20 -1.00
C TYR A 213 9.58 -7.85 -0.53
N ALA A 214 8.34 -7.80 -0.03
CA ALA A 214 7.76 -6.62 0.61
C ALA A 214 8.56 -6.24 1.88
N ALA A 215 8.87 -7.20 2.74
CA ALA A 215 9.64 -6.96 3.97
C ALA A 215 11.05 -6.41 3.69
N GLU A 216 11.70 -6.87 2.62
CA GLU A 216 13.00 -6.34 2.17
C GLU A 216 12.92 -4.88 1.66
N HIS A 217 11.72 -4.36 1.42
CA HIS A 217 11.42 -2.95 1.12
C HIS A 217 10.76 -2.21 2.31
N TYR A 218 10.78 -2.83 3.50
CA TYR A 218 10.09 -2.32 4.70
C TYR A 218 8.61 -2.05 4.44
N ILE A 219 7.95 -2.95 3.71
CA ILE A 219 6.51 -2.94 3.48
C ILE A 219 5.93 -4.19 4.14
N THR A 220 4.99 -3.99 5.08
CA THR A 220 4.27 -5.10 5.70
C THR A 220 3.04 -5.43 4.87
N VAL A 221 2.88 -6.71 4.51
CA VAL A 221 1.67 -7.18 3.81
C VAL A 221 0.50 -7.30 4.80
N VAL A 222 -0.66 -6.78 4.40
CA VAL A 222 -1.95 -6.92 5.10
C VAL A 222 -2.86 -7.74 4.18
N PRO A 223 -3.11 -9.03 4.47
CA PRO A 223 -4.01 -9.86 3.66
C PRO A 223 -5.46 -9.53 3.98
N GLU A 224 -6.28 -9.47 2.95
CA GLU A 224 -7.73 -9.44 3.07
C GLU A 224 -8.37 -10.72 2.54
N ILE A 225 -9.24 -11.28 3.38
CA ILE A 225 -10.27 -12.25 2.97
C ILE A 225 -11.61 -11.58 3.27
N ASP A 226 -12.25 -11.04 2.24
CA ASP A 226 -13.49 -10.30 2.41
C ASP A 226 -14.68 -11.22 2.74
N THR A 227 -15.43 -10.83 3.76
CA THR A 227 -16.52 -11.58 4.37
C THR A 227 -17.50 -10.66 5.12
N PRO A 228 -18.81 -10.96 5.15
CA PRO A 228 -19.47 -12.14 4.60
C PRO A 228 -20.01 -11.92 3.17
N GLY A 229 -20.00 -10.69 2.67
CA GLY A 229 -20.18 -10.35 1.25
C GLY A 229 -18.92 -10.67 0.44
N HIS A 230 -18.94 -10.43 -0.87
CA HIS A 230 -17.80 -10.67 -1.78
C HIS A 230 -17.22 -12.10 -1.71
N THR A 231 -18.09 -13.10 -1.58
CA THR A 231 -17.70 -14.48 -1.28
C THR A 231 -18.02 -15.49 -2.39
N ASN A 232 -18.49 -15.06 -3.57
CA ASN A 232 -18.95 -15.98 -4.60
C ASN A 232 -17.88 -16.99 -5.05
N ALA A 233 -16.59 -16.63 -5.12
CA ALA A 233 -15.52 -17.59 -5.45
C ALA A 233 -15.42 -18.76 -4.44
N ALA A 234 -15.59 -18.48 -3.15
CA ALA A 234 -15.64 -19.51 -2.11
C ALA A 234 -16.94 -20.32 -2.18
N LEU A 235 -18.08 -19.64 -2.36
CA LEU A 235 -19.40 -20.27 -2.47
C LEU A 235 -19.52 -21.22 -3.67
N ALA A 236 -18.96 -20.83 -4.82
CA ALA A 236 -18.89 -21.65 -6.04
C ALA A 236 -18.00 -22.89 -5.83
N SER A 237 -16.98 -22.78 -4.97
CA SER A 237 -16.06 -23.87 -4.68
C SER A 237 -16.62 -24.92 -3.72
N TYR A 238 -17.54 -24.52 -2.83
CA TYR A 238 -18.09 -25.38 -1.78
C TYR A 238 -19.59 -25.14 -1.54
N ALA A 239 -20.41 -26.06 -2.04
CA ALA A 239 -21.87 -25.97 -1.94
C ALA A 239 -22.37 -25.81 -0.49
N GLU A 240 -21.74 -26.45 0.50
CA GLU A 240 -22.16 -26.43 1.91
C GLU A 240 -22.06 -25.06 2.61
N LEU A 241 -21.31 -24.11 2.04
CA LEU A 241 -21.22 -22.73 2.52
C LEU A 241 -22.44 -21.87 2.13
N ASN A 242 -23.29 -22.39 1.24
CA ASN A 242 -24.45 -21.68 0.70
C ASN A 242 -25.71 -21.97 1.53
N LYS A 243 -26.62 -21.00 1.64
CA LYS A 243 -27.89 -21.16 2.39
C LYS A 243 -28.72 -22.37 1.91
N GLY A 244 -28.64 -22.70 0.62
CA GLY A 244 -29.35 -23.82 -0.01
C GLY A 244 -28.53 -25.08 -0.28
N ASP A 245 -27.28 -25.17 0.18
CA ASP A 245 -26.36 -26.29 -0.13
C ASP A 245 -26.16 -26.52 -1.64
N GLN A 246 -26.22 -25.43 -2.42
CA GLN A 246 -26.01 -25.42 -3.86
C GLN A 246 -24.99 -24.33 -4.18
N ALA A 247 -23.90 -24.71 -4.82
CA ALA A 247 -22.87 -23.79 -5.28
C ALA A 247 -23.40 -22.97 -6.47
N PRO A 248 -23.23 -21.62 -6.48
CA PRO A 248 -23.43 -20.81 -7.67
C PRO A 248 -22.37 -21.13 -8.72
N GLU A 249 -22.57 -20.61 -9.93
CA GLU A 249 -21.52 -20.58 -10.95
C GLU A 249 -20.42 -19.59 -10.52
N LEU A 250 -19.21 -19.77 -11.06
CA LEU A 250 -18.17 -18.74 -10.98
C LEU A 250 -18.66 -17.45 -11.63
N TYR A 251 -18.34 -16.32 -11.01
CA TYR A 251 -18.80 -15.01 -11.45
C TYR A 251 -17.69 -14.28 -12.19
N THR A 252 -18.03 -13.63 -13.30
CA THR A 252 -17.05 -12.96 -14.19
C THR A 252 -17.51 -11.57 -14.62
N GLU A 253 -18.62 -11.09 -14.08
CA GLU A 253 -19.10 -9.72 -14.28
C GLU A 253 -18.59 -8.83 -13.12
N THR A 254 -19.18 -7.66 -12.90
CA THR A 254 -18.65 -6.62 -12.00
C THR A 254 -19.70 -6.01 -11.07
N GLU A 255 -20.86 -6.66 -10.90
CA GLU A 255 -21.85 -6.25 -9.89
C GLU A 255 -21.40 -6.70 -8.50
N VAL A 256 -21.87 -5.99 -7.47
CA VAL A 256 -21.43 -6.17 -6.08
C VAL A 256 -22.61 -6.41 -5.13
N GLY A 257 -22.31 -6.96 -3.95
CA GLY A 257 -23.25 -7.14 -2.83
C GLY A 257 -24.31 -8.24 -2.96
N PHE A 258 -24.23 -9.07 -4.02
CA PHE A 258 -25.18 -10.16 -4.24
C PHE A 258 -24.83 -11.46 -3.47
N SER A 259 -23.56 -11.63 -3.09
CA SER A 259 -23.09 -12.84 -2.41
C SER A 259 -23.17 -12.73 -0.89
N SER A 260 -23.32 -13.86 -0.21
CA SER A 260 -23.38 -13.94 1.25
C SER A 260 -23.16 -15.37 1.72
N PHE A 261 -22.24 -15.56 2.68
CA PHE A 261 -22.16 -16.82 3.40
C PHE A 261 -23.45 -17.16 4.17
N ALA A 262 -23.69 -18.46 4.39
CA ALA A 262 -24.77 -18.92 5.27
C ALA A 262 -24.42 -18.71 6.76
N ILE A 263 -24.77 -17.55 7.30
CA ILE A 263 -24.40 -17.13 8.67
C ILE A 263 -25.00 -18.04 9.77
N ASP A 264 -26.11 -18.70 9.49
CA ASP A 264 -26.78 -19.62 10.43
C ASP A 264 -26.17 -21.02 10.47
N LYS A 265 -25.16 -21.32 9.63
CA LYS A 265 -24.51 -22.63 9.55
C LYS A 265 -23.18 -22.67 10.32
N ASP A 266 -22.99 -23.73 11.12
CA ASP A 266 -21.74 -23.98 11.83
C ASP A 266 -20.55 -24.20 10.89
N VAL A 267 -20.78 -24.80 9.70
CA VAL A 267 -19.71 -25.04 8.71
C VAL A 267 -19.09 -23.74 8.22
N THR A 268 -19.85 -22.64 8.15
CA THR A 268 -19.33 -21.31 7.79
C THR A 268 -18.23 -20.88 8.75
N TYR A 269 -18.43 -21.05 10.06
CA TYR A 269 -17.44 -20.64 11.05
C TYR A 269 -16.28 -21.62 11.16
N ALA A 270 -16.48 -22.91 10.87
CA ALA A 270 -15.38 -23.86 10.72
C ALA A 270 -14.49 -23.51 9.51
N PHE A 271 -15.11 -23.18 8.38
CA PHE A 271 -14.43 -22.68 7.18
C PHE A 271 -13.62 -21.41 7.48
N LEU A 272 -14.24 -20.40 8.09
CA LEU A 272 -13.58 -19.14 8.43
C LEU A 272 -12.41 -19.33 9.41
N ASP A 273 -12.56 -20.21 10.41
CA ASP A 273 -11.48 -20.52 11.35
C ASP A 273 -10.27 -21.14 10.65
N ASP A 274 -10.51 -22.10 9.75
CA ASP A 274 -9.45 -22.73 8.95
C ASP A 274 -8.76 -21.74 8.01
N VAL A 275 -9.53 -20.93 7.29
CA VAL A 275 -9.00 -19.90 6.39
C VAL A 275 -8.20 -18.86 7.16
N PHE A 276 -8.77 -18.23 8.20
CA PHE A 276 -8.08 -17.19 8.95
C PHE A 276 -6.84 -17.74 9.65
N ARG A 277 -6.86 -18.98 10.15
CA ARG A 277 -5.68 -19.65 10.69
C ARG A 277 -4.58 -19.80 9.64
N GLU A 278 -4.89 -20.37 8.47
CA GLU A 278 -3.88 -20.60 7.44
C GLU A 278 -3.36 -19.32 6.78
N VAL A 279 -4.19 -18.29 6.64
CA VAL A 279 -3.76 -16.97 6.15
C VAL A 279 -2.88 -16.26 7.19
N ALA A 280 -3.23 -16.37 8.48
CA ALA A 280 -2.43 -15.85 9.58
C ALA A 280 -1.06 -16.54 9.70
N GLU A 281 -0.99 -17.86 9.49
CA GLU A 281 0.26 -18.64 9.45
C GLU A 281 1.18 -18.21 8.29
N GLN A 282 0.60 -17.79 7.16
CA GLN A 282 1.33 -17.33 5.97
C GLN A 282 1.79 -15.86 6.05
N THR A 283 1.25 -15.08 6.98
CA THR A 283 1.44 -13.63 7.04
C THR A 283 2.11 -13.24 8.36
N PRO A 284 3.39 -12.84 8.38
CA PRO A 284 4.06 -12.39 9.59
C PRO A 284 3.49 -11.10 10.19
N GLY A 285 2.92 -10.23 9.35
CA GLY A 285 2.29 -8.97 9.74
C GLY A 285 1.18 -9.14 10.79
N GLU A 286 0.92 -8.07 11.52
CA GLU A 286 0.04 -8.06 12.69
C GLU A 286 -1.46 -8.02 12.36
N LEU A 287 -1.80 -7.51 11.17
CA LEU A 287 -3.19 -7.33 10.73
C LEU A 287 -3.65 -8.48 9.84
N LEU A 288 -4.92 -8.85 9.98
CA LEU A 288 -5.68 -9.61 8.99
C LEU A 288 -6.98 -8.85 8.75
N HIS A 289 -7.22 -8.48 7.49
CA HIS A 289 -8.40 -7.76 7.07
C HIS A 289 -9.52 -8.76 6.74
N LEU A 290 -10.66 -8.66 7.41
CA LEU A 290 -11.80 -9.56 7.19
C LEU A 290 -12.85 -8.99 6.23
N GLY A 291 -12.58 -7.80 5.67
CA GLY A 291 -13.49 -7.06 4.82
C GLY A 291 -14.70 -6.53 5.58
N GLY A 292 -15.90 -6.90 5.12
CA GLY A 292 -17.17 -6.56 5.77
C GLY A 292 -17.99 -5.50 5.05
N ASP A 293 -17.51 -5.00 3.92
CA ASP A 293 -18.25 -4.08 3.06
C ASP A 293 -19.33 -4.79 2.26
N GLU A 294 -20.24 -3.96 1.71
CA GLU A 294 -21.24 -4.31 0.70
C GLU A 294 -22.02 -5.62 0.90
N ALA A 295 -22.17 -6.10 2.15
CA ALA A 295 -22.87 -7.33 2.48
C ALA A 295 -24.41 -7.21 2.36
N HIS A 296 -24.91 -6.67 1.24
CA HIS A 296 -26.31 -6.31 0.98
C HIS A 296 -27.25 -7.51 1.01
N SER A 297 -26.73 -8.71 0.69
CA SER A 297 -27.47 -9.98 0.73
C SER A 297 -27.41 -10.68 2.10
N THR A 298 -26.82 -10.02 3.10
CA THR A 298 -26.77 -10.46 4.50
C THR A 298 -27.77 -9.63 5.31
N GLU A 299 -28.75 -10.28 5.93
CA GLU A 299 -29.68 -9.60 6.84
C GLU A 299 -28.91 -8.92 7.97
N HIS A 300 -29.32 -7.73 8.38
CA HIS A 300 -28.51 -6.93 9.31
C HIS A 300 -28.24 -7.63 10.65
N THR A 301 -29.21 -8.40 11.18
CA THR A 301 -29.00 -9.21 12.39
C THR A 301 -27.98 -10.32 12.21
N ASP A 302 -27.92 -10.90 11.01
CA ASP A 302 -26.94 -11.91 10.65
C ASP A 302 -25.57 -11.27 10.49
N TYR A 303 -25.48 -10.09 9.87
CA TYR A 303 -24.24 -9.32 9.77
C TYR A 303 -23.64 -9.02 11.15
N LEU A 304 -24.44 -8.57 12.12
CA LEU A 304 -23.97 -8.35 13.50
C LEU A 304 -23.48 -9.64 14.18
N THR A 305 -24.16 -10.77 13.91
CA THR A 305 -23.75 -12.09 14.42
C THR A 305 -22.43 -12.54 13.79
N PHE A 306 -22.29 -12.30 12.48
CA PHE A 306 -21.09 -12.58 11.72
C PHE A 306 -19.90 -11.78 12.25
N VAL A 307 -19.99 -10.45 12.35
CA VAL A 307 -18.88 -9.58 12.78
C VAL A 307 -18.36 -10.03 14.16
N ALA A 308 -19.26 -10.27 15.12
CA ALA A 308 -18.88 -10.72 16.45
C ALA A 308 -18.06 -12.04 16.41
N LYS A 309 -18.50 -13.03 15.63
CA LYS A 309 -17.81 -14.32 15.55
C LYS A 309 -16.54 -14.27 14.70
N ALA A 310 -16.56 -13.59 13.55
CA ALA A 310 -15.41 -13.52 12.64
C ALA A 310 -14.23 -12.78 13.29
N THR A 311 -14.49 -11.68 13.97
CA THR A 311 -13.47 -10.91 14.71
C THR A 311 -12.83 -11.75 15.84
N GLU A 312 -13.63 -12.55 16.56
CA GLU A 312 -13.12 -13.52 17.56
C GLU A 312 -12.18 -14.56 16.92
N LEU A 313 -12.49 -15.05 15.72
CA LEU A 313 -11.64 -16.01 15.00
C LEU A 313 -10.31 -15.38 14.57
N VAL A 314 -10.32 -14.13 14.10
CA VAL A 314 -9.07 -13.41 13.76
C VAL A 314 -8.18 -13.25 14.99
N VAL A 315 -8.76 -12.82 16.13
CA VAL A 315 -8.03 -12.66 17.40
C VAL A 315 -7.53 -14.01 17.92
N LYS A 316 -8.34 -15.07 17.85
CA LYS A 316 -7.96 -16.44 18.23
C LYS A 316 -6.72 -16.91 17.46
N ASN A 317 -6.56 -16.49 16.21
CA ASN A 317 -5.42 -16.81 15.36
C ASN A 317 -4.24 -15.82 15.50
N GLY A 318 -4.23 -15.01 16.57
CA GLY A 318 -3.09 -14.18 16.96
C GLY A 318 -2.90 -12.92 16.13
N LYS A 319 -3.92 -12.50 15.39
CA LYS A 319 -3.91 -11.29 14.57
C LYS A 319 -4.79 -10.20 15.18
N ARG A 320 -4.45 -8.96 14.86
CA ARG A 320 -5.32 -7.80 15.07
C ARG A 320 -6.30 -7.71 13.90
N VAL A 321 -7.54 -7.37 14.21
CA VAL A 321 -8.60 -7.22 13.21
C VAL A 321 -8.37 -5.94 12.43
N MET A 322 -8.50 -6.04 11.11
CA MET A 322 -8.84 -4.92 10.24
C MET A 322 -10.13 -5.22 9.47
N GLY A 323 -10.91 -4.20 9.12
CA GLY A 323 -12.10 -4.36 8.28
C GLY A 323 -12.63 -3.01 7.80
N TRP A 324 -13.48 -3.03 6.77
CA TRP A 324 -14.14 -1.83 6.26
C TRP A 324 -15.10 -1.24 7.30
N HIS A 325 -15.38 0.06 7.18
CA HIS A 325 -16.10 0.81 8.22
C HIS A 325 -17.47 0.25 8.65
N GLU A 326 -18.09 -0.58 7.81
CA GLU A 326 -19.27 -1.38 8.11
C GLU A 326 -19.11 -2.27 9.35
N ILE A 327 -17.92 -2.81 9.62
CA ILE A 327 -17.71 -3.69 10.79
C ILE A 327 -17.96 -2.95 12.11
N ALA A 328 -17.83 -1.62 12.11
CA ALA A 328 -18.07 -0.77 13.27
C ALA A 328 -19.54 -0.78 13.73
N ASP A 329 -20.46 -1.31 12.92
CA ASP A 329 -21.84 -1.47 13.37
C ASP A 329 -22.00 -2.61 14.40
N GLY A 330 -21.10 -3.59 14.36
CA GLY A 330 -20.98 -4.66 15.35
C GLY A 330 -20.06 -4.31 16.51
N PRO A 331 -20.01 -5.18 17.54
CA PRO A 331 -19.01 -5.08 18.60
C PRO A 331 -17.61 -5.37 18.04
N LEU A 332 -16.65 -4.50 18.35
CA LEU A 332 -15.25 -4.65 17.93
C LEU A 332 -14.35 -5.11 19.08
N PRO A 333 -13.40 -6.03 18.84
CA PRO A 333 -12.30 -6.29 19.77
C PRO A 333 -11.43 -5.03 19.99
N ALA A 334 -10.69 -5.01 21.10
CA ALA A 334 -9.69 -3.98 21.35
C ALA A 334 -8.63 -3.95 20.23
N ASP A 335 -8.05 -2.77 20.00
CA ASP A 335 -6.99 -2.53 19.01
C ASP A 335 -7.35 -2.84 17.54
N THR A 336 -8.66 -2.99 17.24
CA THR A 336 -9.19 -3.12 15.88
C THR A 336 -8.83 -1.88 15.05
N VAL A 337 -8.46 -2.11 13.80
CA VAL A 337 -8.30 -1.06 12.79
C VAL A 337 -9.53 -1.06 11.88
N VAL A 338 -10.15 0.10 11.68
CA VAL A 338 -11.28 0.26 10.78
C VAL A 338 -10.87 1.11 9.58
N GLN A 339 -11.11 0.61 8.37
CA GLN A 339 -10.81 1.32 7.14
C GLN A 339 -12.04 2.10 6.64
N TYR A 340 -11.92 3.43 6.65
CA TYR A 340 -12.96 4.34 6.20
C TYR A 340 -12.87 4.59 4.70
N TRP A 341 -13.86 4.10 3.94
CA TRP A 341 -13.97 4.31 2.50
C TRP A 341 -15.14 5.21 2.07
N GLY A 342 -15.88 5.75 3.05
CA GLY A 342 -17.02 6.63 2.79
C GLY A 342 -16.67 7.88 1.99
N THR A 343 -17.70 8.50 1.43
CA THR A 343 -17.57 9.76 0.66
C THR A 343 -18.04 10.94 1.50
N GLU A 344 -19.20 11.51 1.19
CA GLU A 344 -19.87 12.55 1.99
C GLU A 344 -21.12 12.00 2.69
N ASP A 345 -21.33 10.68 2.66
CA ASP A 345 -22.52 10.05 3.19
C ASP A 345 -22.53 10.06 4.73
N PRO A 346 -23.65 10.44 5.38
CA PRO A 346 -23.71 10.51 6.84
C PRO A 346 -23.57 9.15 7.53
N LYS A 347 -23.90 8.04 6.86
CA LYS A 347 -23.88 6.70 7.47
C LYS A 347 -22.43 6.28 7.74
N ALA A 348 -21.55 6.43 6.76
CA ALA A 348 -20.14 6.12 6.91
C ALA A 348 -19.48 6.97 8.00
N GLN A 349 -19.84 8.26 8.08
CA GLN A 349 -19.33 9.16 9.13
C GLN A 349 -19.75 8.70 10.54
N VAL A 350 -21.01 8.28 10.72
CA VAL A 350 -21.49 7.74 11.99
C VAL A 350 -20.78 6.43 12.34
N LEU A 351 -20.54 5.56 11.37
CA LEU A 351 -19.81 4.30 11.59
C LEU A 351 -18.35 4.55 11.99
N ALA A 352 -17.67 5.52 11.38
CA ALA A 352 -16.33 5.93 11.79
C ALA A 352 -16.31 6.50 13.22
N GLN A 353 -17.30 7.31 13.61
CA GLN A 353 -17.43 7.78 15.01
C GLN A 353 -17.64 6.61 15.97
N LYS A 354 -18.55 5.69 15.63
CA LYS A 354 -18.83 4.48 16.42
C LYS A 354 -17.61 3.58 16.56
N ALA A 355 -16.79 3.44 15.53
CA ALA A 355 -15.51 2.71 15.60
C ALA A 355 -14.61 3.32 16.68
N VAL A 356 -14.43 4.64 16.67
CA VAL A 356 -13.59 5.34 17.64
C VAL A 356 -14.17 5.28 19.06
N GLU A 357 -15.49 5.38 19.21
CA GLU A 357 -16.18 5.20 20.51
C GLU A 357 -15.94 3.80 21.11
N GLN A 358 -15.77 2.79 20.26
CA GLN A 358 -15.39 1.43 20.67
C GLN A 358 -13.87 1.25 20.91
N GLY A 359 -13.06 2.29 20.67
CA GLY A 359 -11.61 2.28 20.86
C GLY A 359 -10.81 1.79 19.65
N ALA A 360 -11.44 1.68 18.47
CA ALA A 360 -10.74 1.34 17.23
C ALA A 360 -9.92 2.52 16.69
N SER A 361 -8.85 2.20 15.97
CA SER A 361 -8.09 3.16 15.16
C SER A 361 -8.64 3.22 13.73
N LEU A 362 -8.45 4.34 13.05
CA LEU A 362 -8.90 4.54 11.67
C LEU A 362 -7.75 4.62 10.67
N VAL A 363 -7.90 3.92 9.56
CA VAL A 363 -7.18 4.18 8.30
C VAL A 363 -8.17 4.85 7.35
N LEU A 364 -7.78 5.97 6.74
CA LEU A 364 -8.65 6.72 5.83
C LEU A 364 -8.31 6.44 4.38
N SER A 365 -9.29 5.97 3.62
CA SER A 365 -9.23 5.73 2.18
C SER A 365 -10.55 6.13 1.49
N PRO A 366 -11.06 7.37 1.66
CA PRO A 366 -12.35 7.78 1.12
C PRO A 366 -12.41 7.58 -0.40
N ALA A 367 -13.47 6.95 -0.90
CA ALA A 367 -13.56 6.57 -2.32
C ALA A 367 -13.50 7.75 -3.29
N ASN A 368 -13.99 8.93 -2.89
CA ASN A 368 -13.95 10.15 -3.70
C ASN A 368 -12.63 10.95 -3.57
N ARG A 369 -11.57 10.36 -2.98
CA ARG A 369 -10.22 10.95 -2.90
C ARG A 369 -9.09 9.95 -3.15
N ALA A 370 -9.13 8.80 -2.49
CA ALA A 370 -7.98 7.90 -2.35
C ALA A 370 -8.07 6.64 -3.21
N TYR A 371 -9.27 6.32 -3.74
CA TYR A 371 -9.44 5.20 -4.66
C TYR A 371 -8.79 5.54 -6.01
N LEU A 372 -7.79 4.74 -6.37
CA LEU A 372 -6.97 4.89 -7.56
C LEU A 372 -7.66 4.34 -8.80
N ASP A 373 -8.71 3.53 -8.65
CA ASP A 373 -9.56 3.06 -9.74
C ASP A 373 -10.62 4.09 -10.16
N MET A 374 -10.85 5.16 -9.38
CA MET A 374 -11.71 6.25 -9.84
C MET A 374 -11.09 6.98 -11.03
N LYS A 375 -11.92 7.30 -12.02
CA LYS A 375 -11.53 8.09 -13.19
C LYS A 375 -11.01 9.47 -12.80
N TYR A 376 -10.00 9.96 -13.52
CA TYR A 376 -9.48 11.31 -13.33
C TYR A 376 -10.47 12.38 -13.83
N ASP A 377 -10.97 12.15 -15.04
CA ASP A 377 -11.91 13.01 -15.74
C ASP A 377 -12.86 12.16 -16.62
N ALA A 378 -13.84 12.81 -17.25
CA ALA A 378 -14.84 12.14 -18.09
C ALA A 378 -14.25 11.47 -19.36
N SER A 379 -13.02 11.78 -19.74
CA SER A 379 -12.33 11.17 -20.89
C SER A 379 -11.49 9.95 -20.51
N THR A 380 -11.31 9.68 -19.21
CA THR A 380 -10.53 8.53 -18.74
C THR A 380 -11.25 7.23 -19.12
N GLU A 381 -10.59 6.38 -19.90
CA GLU A 381 -11.17 5.13 -20.42
C GLU A 381 -11.21 4.02 -19.36
N LEU A 382 -10.15 3.91 -18.57
CA LEU A 382 -10.01 2.96 -17.46
C LEU A 382 -10.67 3.49 -16.18
N GLY A 383 -10.94 2.61 -15.24
CA GLY A 383 -11.50 2.97 -13.94
C GLY A 383 -13.02 3.14 -13.94
N LEU A 384 -13.53 3.50 -12.76
CA LEU A 384 -14.95 3.66 -12.45
C LEU A 384 -15.26 5.12 -12.08
N ASP A 385 -16.53 5.48 -11.98
CA ASP A 385 -16.97 6.86 -11.66
C ASP A 385 -18.11 6.91 -10.63
N TRP A 386 -18.38 5.80 -9.93
CA TRP A 386 -19.47 5.70 -8.96
C TRP A 386 -19.30 6.66 -7.77
N ALA A 387 -18.05 6.92 -7.35
CA ALA A 387 -17.70 7.90 -6.31
C ALA A 387 -17.38 9.30 -6.88
N GLY A 388 -17.66 9.52 -8.15
CA GLY A 388 -17.32 10.73 -8.90
C GLY A 388 -15.94 10.65 -9.58
N LEU A 389 -15.54 11.78 -10.18
CA LEU A 389 -14.25 11.93 -10.82
C LEU A 389 -13.22 12.46 -9.82
N VAL A 390 -12.05 11.84 -9.76
CA VAL A 390 -11.00 12.15 -8.78
C VAL A 390 -9.74 12.59 -9.51
N SER A 391 -9.63 13.90 -9.74
CA SER A 391 -8.41 14.51 -10.29
C SER A 391 -7.22 14.37 -9.33
N VAL A 392 -6.04 14.78 -9.78
CA VAL A 392 -4.83 14.77 -8.94
C VAL A 392 -4.96 15.75 -7.78
N GLU A 393 -5.51 16.95 -8.04
CA GLU A 393 -5.81 17.95 -7.01
C GLU A 393 -6.83 17.44 -6.01
N GLN A 394 -7.92 16.81 -6.47
CA GLN A 394 -8.96 16.27 -5.61
C GLN A 394 -8.41 15.18 -4.67
N SER A 395 -7.53 14.32 -5.21
CA SER A 395 -6.87 13.23 -4.48
C SER A 395 -5.88 13.72 -3.42
N TYR A 396 -5.26 14.88 -3.62
CA TYR A 396 -4.31 15.47 -2.68
C TYR A 396 -4.97 16.46 -1.69
N SER A 397 -5.97 17.23 -2.11
CA SER A 397 -6.50 18.39 -1.38
C SER A 397 -7.53 18.01 -0.31
N TRP A 398 -7.07 17.28 0.70
CA TRP A 398 -7.80 16.96 1.91
C TRP A 398 -6.84 16.74 3.09
N ASN A 399 -7.34 16.77 4.32
CA ASN A 399 -6.55 16.52 5.52
C ASN A 399 -7.15 15.33 6.28
N PRO A 400 -6.41 14.23 6.46
CA PRO A 400 -6.88 13.08 7.22
C PRO A 400 -7.47 13.47 8.58
N ALA A 401 -6.79 14.35 9.32
CA ALA A 401 -7.17 14.77 10.67
C ALA A 401 -8.53 15.49 10.78
N THR A 402 -9.08 16.00 9.69
CA THR A 402 -10.34 16.78 9.68
C THR A 402 -11.37 16.26 8.70
N LEU A 403 -11.09 15.18 7.98
CA LEU A 403 -11.97 14.66 6.92
C LEU A 403 -13.32 14.21 7.48
N VAL A 404 -13.32 13.44 8.56
CA VAL A 404 -14.52 12.87 9.16
C VAL A 404 -14.94 13.71 10.38
N PRO A 405 -16.07 14.43 10.34
CA PRO A 405 -16.53 15.22 11.47
C PRO A 405 -16.70 14.36 12.73
N GLY A 406 -16.29 14.86 13.89
CA GLY A 406 -16.45 14.16 15.18
C GLY A 406 -15.38 13.10 15.47
N VAL A 407 -14.53 12.75 14.51
CA VAL A 407 -13.38 11.87 14.74
C VAL A 407 -12.17 12.70 15.19
N PRO A 408 -11.53 12.38 16.33
CA PRO A 408 -10.31 13.06 16.76
C PRO A 408 -9.11 12.62 15.92
N ALA A 409 -8.20 13.55 15.63
CA ALA A 409 -6.98 13.27 14.85
C ALA A 409 -6.11 12.14 15.43
N SER A 410 -6.13 11.97 16.75
CA SER A 410 -5.39 10.92 17.46
C SER A 410 -5.92 9.50 17.23
N ALA A 411 -7.15 9.35 16.71
CA ALA A 411 -7.70 8.05 16.35
C ALA A 411 -7.29 7.60 14.94
N ILE A 412 -6.75 8.51 14.13
CA ILE A 412 -6.34 8.22 12.76
C ILE A 412 -4.88 7.78 12.79
N ILE A 413 -4.63 6.54 12.38
CA ILE A 413 -3.28 5.96 12.32
C ILE A 413 -2.66 6.09 10.93
N GLY A 414 -3.45 6.50 9.92
CA GLY A 414 -2.94 6.94 8.64
C GLY A 414 -3.91 6.81 7.47
N VAL A 415 -3.38 6.57 6.28
CA VAL A 415 -4.10 6.62 5.01
C VAL A 415 -3.77 5.41 4.14
N GLU A 416 -4.70 5.07 3.24
CA GLU A 416 -4.50 4.04 2.24
C GLU A 416 -5.05 4.49 0.88
N ALA A 417 -4.37 4.07 -0.20
CA ALA A 417 -4.80 4.29 -1.58
C ALA A 417 -5.21 2.97 -2.24
N PRO A 418 -6.49 2.57 -2.22
CA PRO A 418 -6.92 1.33 -2.86
C PRO A 418 -6.92 1.42 -4.37
N LEU A 419 -6.48 0.37 -5.04
CA LEU A 419 -6.67 0.15 -6.47
C LEU A 419 -7.50 -1.11 -6.66
N TRP A 420 -8.80 -0.91 -6.93
CA TRP A 420 -9.68 -1.96 -7.43
C TRP A 420 -9.39 -2.25 -8.90
N THR A 421 -9.66 -3.48 -9.35
CA THR A 421 -9.18 -3.95 -10.66
C THR A 421 -10.26 -4.47 -11.59
N GLU A 422 -11.53 -4.11 -11.41
CA GLU A 422 -12.62 -4.46 -12.36
C GLU A 422 -12.30 -4.08 -13.81
N THR A 423 -11.50 -3.02 -14.01
CA THR A 423 -11.12 -2.49 -15.34
C THR A 423 -9.62 -2.59 -15.64
N VAL A 424 -8.84 -3.25 -14.78
CA VAL A 424 -7.38 -3.26 -14.78
C VAL A 424 -6.88 -4.69 -14.86
N ASP A 425 -6.30 -5.09 -15.99
CA ASP A 425 -5.87 -6.48 -16.27
C ASP A 425 -4.36 -6.61 -16.54
N ASP A 426 -3.60 -5.51 -16.47
CA ASP A 426 -2.16 -5.50 -16.69
C ASP A 426 -1.45 -4.40 -15.86
N VAL A 427 -0.12 -4.53 -15.74
CA VAL A 427 0.71 -3.60 -14.94
C VAL A 427 0.76 -2.19 -15.53
N SER A 428 0.70 -2.04 -16.85
CA SER A 428 0.70 -0.71 -17.48
C SER A 428 -0.57 0.06 -17.13
N LYS A 429 -1.70 -0.63 -16.96
CA LYS A 429 -2.97 -0.04 -16.47
C LYS A 429 -2.94 0.24 -14.97
N ILE A 430 -2.31 -0.62 -14.17
CA ILE A 430 -2.01 -0.31 -12.75
C ILE A 430 -1.24 1.00 -12.67
N GLU A 431 -0.09 1.07 -13.36
CA GLU A 431 0.79 2.24 -13.35
C GLU A 431 0.02 3.51 -13.78
N TYR A 432 -0.79 3.43 -14.85
CA TYR A 432 -1.59 4.56 -15.34
C TYR A 432 -2.55 5.15 -14.31
N LEU A 433 -3.19 4.31 -13.48
CA LEU A 433 -4.21 4.71 -12.50
C LEU A 433 -3.61 5.07 -11.13
N VAL A 434 -2.50 4.42 -10.78
CA VAL A 434 -1.72 4.69 -9.56
C VAL A 434 -0.99 6.03 -9.69
N PHE A 435 -0.34 6.27 -10.83
CA PHE A 435 0.44 7.48 -11.07
C PHE A 435 -0.35 8.49 -11.92
N PRO A 436 -0.59 9.69 -11.40
CA PRO A 436 0.27 10.38 -10.42
C PRO A 436 -0.36 10.62 -9.03
N ARG A 437 -1.39 9.87 -8.62
CA ARG A 437 -2.13 10.13 -7.35
C ARG A 437 -1.45 9.52 -6.11
N LEU A 438 -0.88 8.32 -6.23
CA LEU A 438 -0.25 7.63 -5.09
C LEU A 438 0.80 8.48 -4.34
N PRO A 439 1.73 9.20 -4.99
CA PRO A 439 2.68 10.07 -4.28
C PRO A 439 2.01 11.11 -3.38
N GLY A 440 0.82 11.60 -3.77
CA GLY A 440 0.06 12.56 -2.99
C GLY A 440 -0.54 11.93 -1.74
N ILE A 441 -1.12 10.73 -1.87
CA ILE A 441 -1.61 9.98 -0.70
C ILE A 441 -0.47 9.61 0.25
N ALA A 442 0.68 9.20 -0.29
CA ALA A 442 1.88 8.96 0.50
C ALA A 442 2.35 10.21 1.26
N GLU A 443 2.23 11.39 0.64
CA GLU A 443 2.53 12.67 1.28
C GLU A 443 1.57 13.01 2.42
N LEU A 444 0.26 12.75 2.28
CA LEU A 444 -0.71 12.91 3.35
C LEU A 444 -0.41 12.02 4.58
N GLY A 445 0.15 10.83 4.33
CA GLY A 445 0.59 9.90 5.36
C GLY A 445 1.92 10.26 6.02
N TRP A 446 2.83 10.91 5.29
CA TRP A 446 4.20 11.15 5.74
C TRP A 446 4.45 12.58 6.22
N SER A 447 4.07 13.58 5.43
CA SER A 447 4.43 14.98 5.68
C SER A 447 3.60 15.59 6.81
N GLN A 448 4.19 16.57 7.50
CA GLN A 448 3.49 17.34 8.52
C GLN A 448 2.34 18.14 7.88
N GLU A 449 1.24 18.30 8.61
CA GLU A 449 0.04 19.00 8.12
C GLU A 449 0.36 20.40 7.59
N SER A 450 1.26 21.13 8.25
CA SER A 450 1.67 22.48 7.86
C SER A 450 2.44 22.55 6.54
N ALA A 451 2.92 21.41 6.02
CA ALA A 451 3.61 21.31 4.74
C ALA A 451 2.66 21.00 3.57
N LEU A 452 1.40 20.66 3.84
CA LEU A 452 0.44 20.27 2.81
C LEU A 452 -0.07 21.51 2.06
N ASP A 453 0.49 21.75 0.87
CA ASP A 453 0.06 22.81 -0.03
C ASP A 453 0.00 22.31 -1.48
N TRP A 454 -1.16 22.45 -2.13
CA TRP A 454 -1.36 21.94 -3.49
C TRP A 454 -0.42 22.58 -4.50
N THR A 455 -0.18 23.89 -4.39
CA THR A 455 0.63 24.63 -5.37
C THR A 455 2.09 24.20 -5.29
N ALA A 456 2.64 24.03 -4.08
CA ALA A 456 3.99 23.53 -3.88
C ALA A 456 4.10 22.03 -4.23
N TYR A 457 3.07 21.24 -3.94
CA TYR A 457 3.03 19.81 -4.26
C TYR A 457 3.03 19.55 -5.76
N ARG A 458 2.14 20.21 -6.53
CA ARG A 458 2.06 19.99 -7.98
C ARG A 458 3.38 20.28 -8.70
N ASP A 459 4.15 21.26 -8.22
CA ASP A 459 5.47 21.59 -8.77
C ASP A 459 6.46 20.46 -8.48
N ARG A 460 6.47 19.91 -7.26
CA ARG A 460 7.30 18.74 -6.90
C ARG A 460 6.86 17.45 -7.61
N LEU A 461 5.58 17.33 -7.94
CA LEU A 461 5.00 16.22 -8.68
C LEU A 461 5.40 16.29 -10.15
N ALA A 462 5.38 17.47 -10.76
CA ALA A 462 5.84 17.68 -12.13
C ALA A 462 7.28 17.18 -12.35
N GLU A 463 8.15 17.40 -11.37
CA GLU A 463 9.55 16.92 -11.36
C GLU A 463 9.69 15.38 -11.27
N GLN A 464 8.60 14.64 -10.97
CA GLN A 464 8.61 13.18 -11.01
C GLN A 464 8.50 12.61 -12.43
N GLY A 465 7.94 13.38 -13.38
CA GLY A 465 7.71 12.95 -14.76
C GLY A 465 8.95 12.33 -15.42
N PRO A 466 10.11 13.03 -15.47
CA PRO A 466 11.34 12.48 -16.03
C PRO A 466 11.82 11.20 -15.35
N ARG A 467 11.56 11.04 -14.04
CA ARG A 467 11.92 9.83 -13.30
C ARG A 467 11.04 8.65 -13.69
N TRP A 468 9.74 8.87 -13.83
CA TRP A 468 8.81 7.85 -14.30
C TRP A 468 9.11 7.42 -15.73
N GLU A 469 9.45 8.36 -16.61
CA GLU A 469 9.89 8.05 -17.98
C GLU A 469 11.13 7.16 -17.99
N VAL A 470 12.15 7.47 -17.19
CA VAL A 470 13.37 6.65 -17.06
C VAL A 470 13.07 5.26 -16.47
N LEU A 471 12.14 5.18 -15.51
CA LEU A 471 11.70 3.91 -14.90
C LEU A 471 10.74 3.11 -15.78
N GLY A 472 10.33 3.64 -16.94
CA GLY A 472 9.34 3.03 -17.82
C GLY A 472 7.96 2.90 -17.18
N VAL A 473 7.60 3.78 -16.25
CA VAL A 473 6.30 3.80 -15.57
C VAL A 473 5.29 4.51 -16.45
N ASN A 474 4.18 3.85 -16.77
CA ASN A 474 3.04 4.52 -17.40
C ASN A 474 2.33 5.42 -16.37
N PHE A 475 1.94 6.63 -16.75
CA PHE A 475 1.22 7.52 -15.82
C PHE A 475 0.28 8.45 -16.57
N TYR A 476 -0.84 8.81 -15.94
CA TYR A 476 -1.74 9.81 -16.47
C TYR A 476 -1.09 11.20 -16.42
N ARG A 477 -0.88 11.80 -17.61
CA ARG A 477 -0.39 13.18 -17.73
C ARG A 477 -1.51 14.18 -17.47
N ALA A 478 -1.83 14.36 -16.19
CA ALA A 478 -2.89 15.25 -15.77
C ALA A 478 -2.66 16.69 -16.29
N PRO A 479 -3.69 17.35 -16.88
CA PRO A 479 -3.56 18.68 -17.46
C PRO A 479 -3.35 19.79 -16.41
N GLU A 480 -3.63 19.50 -15.14
CA GLU A 480 -3.40 20.40 -14.00
C GLU A 480 -1.94 20.41 -13.49
N ILE A 481 -1.07 19.58 -14.08
CA ILE A 481 0.36 19.49 -13.72
C ILE A 481 1.23 19.99 -14.88
N ASP A 482 2.17 20.90 -14.59
CA ASP A 482 3.14 21.43 -15.55
C ASP A 482 4.35 20.48 -15.70
N TRP A 483 4.14 19.30 -16.28
CA TRP A 483 5.13 18.23 -16.42
C TRP A 483 6.46 18.73 -17.03
N ARG A 484 7.58 18.27 -16.45
CA ARG A 484 8.94 18.64 -16.84
C ARG A 484 9.59 17.69 -17.81
#